data_AF-A0A813FDF1-F1
#
_entry.id   AF-A0A813FDF1-F1
#
_cell.length_a   1.000
_cell.length_b   1.000
_cell.length_c   1.000
_cell.angle_alpha   90.00
_cell.angle_beta   90.00
_cell.angle_gamma   90.00
#
_symmetry.space_group_name_H-M   'P 1'
#
loop_
_entity.id
_entity.type
_entity.pdbx_description
1 polymer ?
#
loop_
_entity_poly.entity_id
_entity_poly.type
_entity_poly.pdbx_seq_one_letter_code
_entity_poly.pdbx_strand_id
1 'polypeptide(L)'
;MAAMVAEEEKVPETYPIMALAQKRSQLLNEVCPNRDALRAEVLAIVKEKGMLPYYEKFLCPGPLGPVADESLKAELKKQNDEDLAKIEEKIQDASENFGDMEVRDSLLAKAQFYNRIGDKDAALKGYEEAFAKTVGVGARLDNILTVIRIAFFFDDKELMKKEIEKAKAELKKGGDWERRNKLK
;
A
#
# COMPACT_ATOMS: atom_id res chain seq x y z
N MET A 1 27.83 29.28 -16.20
CA MET A 1 26.46 28.83 -16.48
C MET A 1 26.13 27.73 -15.49
N ALA A 2 25.38 28.06 -14.45
CA ALA A 2 24.92 27.09 -13.46
C ALA A 2 23.77 26.27 -14.08
N ALA A 3 23.94 24.96 -14.19
CA ALA A 3 22.87 24.06 -14.58
C ALA A 3 21.91 23.95 -13.38
N MET A 4 20.73 24.56 -13.53
CA MET A 4 19.58 24.33 -12.66
C MET A 4 19.07 22.91 -12.87
N VAL A 5 19.18 22.12 -11.79
CA VAL A 5 18.14 21.24 -11.24
C VAL A 5 17.18 20.60 -12.25
N ALA A 6 17.43 19.33 -12.57
CA ALA A 6 16.36 18.35 -12.71
C ALA A 6 16.39 17.52 -11.44
N GLU A 7 15.76 18.01 -10.36
CA GLU A 7 15.23 17.11 -9.35
C GLU A 7 14.27 16.20 -10.12
N GLU A 8 14.67 14.95 -10.34
CA GLU A 8 13.72 13.91 -10.72
C GLU A 8 12.60 14.00 -9.70
N GLU A 9 11.45 14.52 -10.14
CA GLU A 9 10.22 14.52 -9.38
C GLU A 9 9.98 13.04 -9.07
N LYS A 10 10.39 12.61 -7.87
CA LYS A 10 10.17 11.25 -7.39
C LYS A 10 8.67 11.09 -7.44
N VAL A 11 8.19 10.43 -8.50
CA VAL A 11 6.79 10.07 -8.68
C VAL A 11 6.36 9.52 -7.32
N PRO A 12 5.37 10.13 -6.65
CA PRO A 12 5.03 9.75 -5.29
C PRO A 12 4.81 8.25 -5.30
N GLU A 13 5.63 7.52 -4.52
CA GLU A 13 5.62 6.06 -4.54
C GLU A 13 4.19 5.60 -4.25
N THR A 14 3.52 5.10 -5.29
CA THR A 14 2.11 4.73 -5.17
C THR A 14 2.06 3.33 -4.60
N TYR A 15 1.64 3.23 -3.34
CA TYR A 15 1.44 1.96 -2.67
C TYR A 15 0.08 1.37 -3.06
N PRO A 16 -0.02 0.04 -3.26
CA PRO A 16 1.04 -0.97 -3.18
C PRO A 16 1.99 -0.99 -4.40
N ILE A 17 3.24 -1.43 -4.17
CA ILE A 17 4.28 -1.51 -5.21
C ILE A 17 3.90 -2.61 -6.23
N MET A 18 3.25 -2.23 -7.32
CA MET A 18 2.79 -3.16 -8.37
C MET A 18 3.94 -3.95 -9.00
N ALA A 19 5.13 -3.35 -9.08
CA ALA A 19 6.34 -4.05 -9.54
C ALA A 19 6.67 -5.28 -8.68
N LEU A 20 6.39 -5.23 -7.37
CA LEU A 20 6.61 -6.36 -6.47
C LEU A 20 5.62 -7.51 -6.75
N ALA A 21 4.35 -7.18 -7.05
CA ALA A 21 3.35 -8.18 -7.44
C ALA A 21 3.70 -8.85 -8.78
N GLN A 22 4.19 -8.07 -9.75
CA GLN A 22 4.66 -8.60 -11.03
C GLN A 22 5.86 -9.54 -10.86
N LYS A 23 6.87 -9.12 -10.08
CA LYS A 23 8.03 -9.95 -9.76
C LYS A 23 7.63 -11.23 -9.03
N ARG A 24 6.67 -11.16 -8.10
CA ARG A 24 6.11 -12.35 -7.43
C ARG A 24 5.44 -13.29 -8.43
N SER A 25 4.63 -12.79 -9.35
CA SER A 25 4.00 -13.60 -10.40
C SER A 25 5.04 -14.27 -11.30
N GLN A 26 6.09 -13.54 -11.69
CA GLN A 26 7.24 -14.10 -12.42
C GLN A 26 7.96 -15.20 -11.64
N LEU A 27 8.11 -15.07 -10.32
CA LEU A 27 8.71 -16.09 -9.47
C LEU A 27 7.83 -17.35 -9.31
N LEU A 28 6.51 -17.21 -9.46
CA LEU A 28 5.56 -18.33 -9.44
C LEU A 28 5.53 -19.09 -10.78
N ASN A 29 5.83 -18.42 -11.89
CA ASN A 29 5.93 -19.05 -13.21
C ASN A 29 7.14 -20.00 -13.28
N GLU A 30 6.96 -21.15 -13.93
CA GLU A 30 7.97 -22.20 -14.03
C GLU A 30 9.16 -21.82 -14.93
N VAL A 31 8.95 -20.92 -15.89
CA VAL A 31 9.96 -20.44 -16.83
C VAL A 31 10.46 -19.06 -16.37
N CYS A 32 11.38 -19.06 -15.41
CA CYS A 32 12.00 -17.83 -14.92
C CYS A 32 13.51 -17.89 -15.19
N PRO A 33 14.05 -17.13 -16.18
CA PRO A 33 15.46 -17.23 -16.56
C PRO A 33 16.42 -16.77 -15.46
N ASN A 34 15.99 -15.89 -14.54
CA ASN A 34 16.84 -15.29 -13.49
C ASN A 34 16.15 -15.33 -12.10
N ARG A 35 15.74 -16.52 -11.65
CA ARG A 35 14.98 -16.68 -10.39
C ARG A 35 15.72 -16.13 -9.17
N ASP A 36 17.03 -16.32 -9.08
CA ASP A 36 17.81 -15.91 -7.91
C ASP A 36 18.07 -14.39 -7.85
N ALA A 37 18.26 -13.73 -9.00
CA ALA A 37 18.35 -12.28 -9.05
C ALA A 37 17.02 -11.62 -8.66
N LEU A 38 15.90 -12.13 -9.20
CA LEU A 38 14.55 -11.68 -8.84
C LEU A 38 14.24 -11.87 -7.36
N ARG A 39 14.68 -12.99 -6.76
CA ARG A 39 14.56 -13.23 -5.32
C ARG A 39 15.34 -12.19 -4.51
N ALA A 40 16.58 -11.91 -4.88
CA ALA A 40 17.40 -10.91 -4.19
C ALA A 40 16.78 -9.51 -4.28
N GLU A 41 16.27 -9.12 -5.44
CA GLU A 41 15.57 -7.84 -5.61
C GLU A 41 14.29 -7.75 -4.77
N VAL A 42 13.48 -8.81 -4.75
CA VAL A 42 12.26 -8.87 -3.93
C VAL A 42 12.62 -8.77 -2.45
N LEU A 43 13.65 -9.47 -1.99
CA LEU A 43 14.14 -9.37 -0.61
C LEU A 43 14.65 -7.97 -0.27
N ALA A 44 15.36 -7.31 -1.18
CA ALA A 44 15.84 -5.95 -0.98
C ALA A 44 14.66 -4.97 -0.78
N ILE A 45 13.63 -5.07 -1.63
CA ILE A 45 12.41 -4.24 -1.51
C ILE A 45 11.68 -4.53 -0.19
N VAL A 46 11.57 -5.81 0.19
CA VAL A 46 10.91 -6.21 1.44
C VAL A 46 11.63 -5.65 2.65
N LYS A 47 12.98 -5.69 2.64
CA LYS A 47 13.81 -5.10 3.71
C LYS A 47 13.67 -3.59 3.75
N GLU A 48 13.74 -2.91 2.60
CA GLU A 48 13.65 -1.45 2.53
C GLU A 48 12.29 -0.93 3.02
N LYS A 49 11.20 -1.64 2.73
CA LYS A 49 9.83 -1.15 2.99
C LYS A 49 9.17 -1.74 4.24
N GLY A 50 9.83 -2.63 4.98
CA GLY A 50 9.25 -3.20 6.20
C GLY A 50 8.14 -4.24 5.94
N MET A 51 8.14 -4.91 4.79
CA MET A 51 7.01 -5.74 4.30
C MET A 51 6.90 -7.12 4.98
N LEU A 52 6.81 -7.14 6.31
CA LEU A 52 6.74 -8.37 7.11
C LEU A 52 5.48 -9.22 6.81
N PRO A 53 4.23 -8.69 6.90
CA PRO A 53 3.03 -9.46 6.57
C PRO A 53 3.05 -10.06 5.16
N TYR A 54 3.60 -9.31 4.20
CA TYR A 54 3.75 -9.79 2.83
C TYR A 54 4.81 -10.90 2.73
N TYR A 55 5.92 -10.75 3.45
CA TYR A 55 6.98 -11.76 3.54
C TYR A 55 6.45 -13.10 4.10
N GLU A 56 5.66 -13.03 5.16
CA GLU A 56 5.14 -14.22 5.85
C GLU A 56 3.97 -14.90 5.13
N LYS A 57 3.12 -14.16 4.43
CA LYS A 57 1.94 -14.74 3.77
C LYS A 57 2.19 -15.20 2.33
N PHE A 58 3.06 -14.49 1.60
CA PHE A 58 3.11 -14.63 0.13
C PHE A 58 4.48 -15.01 -0.43
N LEU A 59 5.52 -14.88 0.37
CA LEU A 59 6.90 -15.08 -0.04
C LEU A 59 7.51 -16.34 0.59
N CYS A 60 7.13 -16.66 1.83
CA CYS A 60 7.54 -17.87 2.53
C CYS A 60 6.33 -18.55 3.20
N PRO A 61 6.13 -19.89 3.08
CA PRO A 61 6.89 -20.85 2.27
C PRO A 61 6.39 -20.86 0.82
N GLY A 62 7.23 -20.47 -0.13
CA GLY A 62 6.82 -20.39 -1.55
C GLY A 62 7.93 -19.90 -2.47
N PRO A 63 7.79 -18.74 -3.15
CA PRO A 63 8.69 -18.31 -4.22
C PRO A 63 10.14 -18.05 -3.76
N LEU A 64 10.37 -17.72 -2.49
CA LEU A 64 11.70 -17.49 -1.91
C LEU A 64 12.35 -18.73 -1.27
N GLY A 65 11.61 -19.83 -1.15
CA GLY A 65 12.09 -21.08 -0.56
C GLY A 65 11.42 -21.44 0.76
N PRO A 66 11.79 -22.61 1.34
CA PRO A 66 11.12 -23.20 2.50
C PRO A 66 11.57 -22.65 3.86
N VAL A 67 12.70 -21.93 3.92
CA VAL A 67 13.24 -21.40 5.20
C VAL A 67 12.97 -19.91 5.27
N ALA A 68 12.18 -19.52 6.28
CA ALA A 68 11.96 -18.12 6.58
C ALA A 68 13.14 -17.61 7.43
N ASP A 69 13.70 -16.47 7.06
CA ASP A 69 14.86 -15.91 7.74
C ASP A 69 14.39 -15.24 9.05
N GLU A 70 14.44 -15.98 10.17
CA GLU A 70 13.87 -15.55 11.46
C GLU A 70 14.50 -14.26 11.98
N SER A 71 15.80 -14.05 11.74
CA SER A 71 16.51 -12.81 12.09
C SER A 71 15.92 -11.61 11.35
N LEU A 72 15.64 -11.76 10.06
CA LEU A 72 15.02 -10.73 9.24
C LEU A 72 13.59 -10.43 9.69
N LYS A 73 12.82 -11.46 10.06
CA LYS A 73 11.48 -11.27 10.62
C LYS A 73 11.50 -10.46 11.91
N ALA A 74 12.43 -10.77 12.82
CA ALA A 74 12.57 -10.05 14.08
C ALA A 74 12.96 -8.59 13.86
N GLU A 75 13.88 -8.31 12.95
CA GLU A 75 14.30 -6.95 12.59
C GLU A 75 13.14 -6.14 11.98
N LEU A 76 12.43 -6.71 11.00
CA LEU A 76 11.29 -6.05 10.36
C LEU A 76 10.14 -5.84 11.33
N LYS A 77 9.89 -6.81 12.22
CA LYS A 77 8.86 -6.68 13.26
C LYS A 77 9.16 -5.51 14.18
N LYS A 78 10.41 -5.41 14.66
CA LYS A 78 10.84 -4.30 15.51
C LYS A 78 10.69 -2.95 14.80
N GLN A 79 11.11 -2.84 13.55
CA GLN A 79 10.94 -1.60 12.76
C GLN A 79 9.46 -1.24 12.58
N ASN A 80 8.62 -2.23 12.29
CA ASN A 80 7.18 -2.01 12.12
C ASN A 80 6.49 -1.61 13.42
N ASP A 81 6.84 -2.23 14.55
CA ASP A 81 6.31 -1.87 15.88
C ASP A 81 6.74 -0.43 16.26
N GLU A 82 7.99 -0.04 15.98
CA GLU A 82 8.48 1.33 16.22
C GLU A 82 7.77 2.37 15.34
N ASP A 83 7.58 2.09 14.05
CA ASP A 83 6.87 2.99 13.14
C ASP A 83 5.37 3.07 13.48
N LEU A 84 4.75 1.95 13.84
CA LEU A 84 3.35 1.90 14.24
C LEU A 84 3.12 2.69 15.53
N ALA A 85 4.01 2.55 16.53
CA ALA A 85 3.95 3.34 17.75
C ALA A 85 4.00 4.84 17.49
N LYS A 86 4.89 5.30 16.60
CA LYS A 86 4.96 6.73 16.19
C LYS A 86 3.68 7.20 15.50
N ILE A 87 3.05 6.35 14.69
CA ILE A 87 1.79 6.69 14.02
C ILE A 87 0.64 6.74 15.02
N GLU A 88 0.59 5.82 15.98
CA GLU A 88 -0.44 5.82 17.03
C GLU A 88 -0.30 7.00 17.98
N GLU A 89 0.92 7.37 18.35
CA GLU A 89 1.20 8.59 19.12
C GLU A 89 0.71 9.83 18.36
N LYS A 90 0.98 9.93 17.06
CA LYS A 90 0.47 11.02 16.22
C LYS A 90 -1.05 11.03 16.12
N ILE A 91 -1.70 9.86 16.07
CA ILE A 91 -3.17 9.79 16.06
C ILE A 91 -3.74 10.26 17.39
N GLN A 92 -3.12 9.85 18.51
CA GLN A 92 -3.56 10.27 19.83
C GLN A 92 -3.39 11.78 20.00
N ASP A 93 -2.21 12.31 19.67
CA ASP A 93 -1.92 13.74 19.69
C ASP A 93 -2.88 14.51 18.76
N ALA A 94 -3.13 13.99 17.55
CA ALA A 94 -4.12 14.56 16.63
C ALA A 94 -5.54 14.55 17.20
N SER A 95 -5.90 13.54 17.98
CA SER A 95 -7.24 13.43 18.59
C SER A 95 -7.43 14.31 19.81
N GLU A 96 -6.35 14.59 20.56
CA GLU A 96 -6.39 15.36 21.79
C GLU A 96 -6.16 16.86 21.53
N ASN A 97 -5.27 17.21 20.60
CA ASN A 97 -4.76 18.57 20.41
C ASN A 97 -5.20 19.23 19.10
N PHE A 98 -5.73 18.47 18.14
CA PHE A 98 -5.96 18.92 16.78
C PHE A 98 -7.41 18.66 16.30
N GLY A 99 -7.73 19.11 15.09
CA GLY A 99 -9.09 19.04 14.55
C GLY A 99 -9.41 17.74 13.80
N ASP A 100 -10.69 17.55 13.44
CA ASP A 100 -11.17 16.39 12.68
C ASP A 100 -10.40 16.13 11.37
N MET A 101 -9.84 17.18 10.76
CA MET A 101 -9.05 17.09 9.53
C MET A 101 -7.68 16.42 9.77
N GLU A 102 -7.01 16.75 10.86
CA GLU A 102 -5.69 16.20 11.22
C GLU A 102 -5.83 14.76 11.73
N VAL A 103 -6.92 14.45 12.44
CA VAL A 103 -7.28 13.07 12.79
C VAL A 103 -7.49 12.22 11.54
N ARG A 104 -8.18 12.76 10.51
CA ARG A 104 -8.37 12.06 9.23
C ARG A 104 -7.03 11.78 8.55
N ASP A 105 -6.15 12.77 8.48
CA ASP A 105 -4.86 12.62 7.78
C ASP A 105 -3.95 11.63 8.51
N SER A 106 -3.99 11.61 9.84
CA SER A 106 -3.27 10.63 10.66
C SER A 106 -3.82 9.20 10.48
N LEU A 107 -5.14 9.04 10.38
CA LEU A 107 -5.76 7.75 10.05
C LEU A 107 -5.40 7.27 8.64
N LEU A 108 -5.35 8.19 7.68
CA LEU A 108 -4.94 7.88 6.31
C LEU A 108 -3.46 7.48 6.25
N ALA A 109 -2.59 8.12 7.03
CA ALA A 109 -1.19 7.73 7.19
C ALA A 109 -1.06 6.32 7.78
N LYS A 110 -1.90 5.95 8.76
CA LYS A 110 -1.97 4.58 9.31
C LYS A 110 -2.39 3.57 8.25
N ALA A 111 -3.41 3.88 7.45
CA ALA A 111 -3.85 3.02 6.35
C ALA A 111 -2.74 2.84 5.28
N GLN A 112 -2.03 3.91 4.94
CA GLN A 112 -0.88 3.87 4.03
C GLN A 112 0.27 3.03 4.60
N PHE A 113 0.52 3.11 5.91
CA PHE A 113 1.51 2.26 6.57
C PHE A 113 1.14 0.78 6.47
N TYR A 114 -0.12 0.41 6.74
CA TYR A 114 -0.59 -0.97 6.57
C TYR A 114 -0.46 -1.45 5.11
N ASN A 115 -0.74 -0.56 4.15
CA ASN A 115 -0.53 -0.82 2.73
C ASN A 115 0.96 -1.02 2.39
N ARG A 116 1.86 -0.23 3.00
CA ARG A 116 3.31 -0.34 2.86
C ARG A 116 3.84 -1.68 3.36
N ILE A 117 3.39 -2.15 4.53
CA ILE A 117 3.84 -3.44 5.09
C ILE A 117 3.17 -4.64 4.40
N GLY A 118 2.09 -4.41 3.65
CA GLY A 118 1.33 -5.44 2.95
C GLY A 118 0.33 -6.18 3.84
N ASP A 119 -0.17 -5.55 4.90
CA ASP A 119 -1.28 -6.06 5.69
C ASP A 119 -2.61 -5.67 5.05
N LYS A 120 -3.19 -6.59 4.28
CA LYS A 120 -4.44 -6.36 3.55
C LYS A 120 -5.60 -5.99 4.49
N ASP A 121 -5.85 -6.79 5.52
CA ASP A 121 -7.04 -6.65 6.37
C ASP A 121 -6.99 -5.34 7.18
N ALA A 122 -5.82 -5.00 7.73
CA ALA A 122 -5.63 -3.77 8.47
C ALA A 122 -5.68 -2.52 7.55
N ALA A 123 -5.11 -2.61 6.35
CA ALA A 123 -5.18 -1.52 5.37
C ALA A 123 -6.63 -1.25 4.95
N LEU A 124 -7.42 -2.30 4.66
CA LEU A 124 -8.82 -2.14 4.26
C LEU A 124 -9.64 -1.44 5.33
N LYS A 125 -9.51 -1.85 6.60
CA LYS A 125 -10.18 -1.18 7.72
C LYS A 125 -9.77 0.29 7.85
N GLY A 126 -8.47 0.57 7.77
CA GLY A 126 -7.96 1.96 7.82
C GLY A 126 -8.51 2.83 6.68
N TYR A 127 -8.57 2.30 5.45
CA TYR A 127 -9.17 3.03 4.33
C TYR A 127 -10.69 3.19 4.45
N GLU A 128 -11.40 2.24 5.05
CA GLU A 128 -12.84 2.40 5.34
C GLU A 128 -13.11 3.50 6.38
N GLU A 129 -12.32 3.54 7.46
CA GLU A 129 -12.39 4.61 8.46
C GLU A 129 -12.03 5.98 7.87
N ALA A 130 -10.95 6.04 7.09
CA ALA A 130 -10.55 7.25 6.39
C ALA A 130 -11.62 7.71 5.40
N PHE A 131 -12.24 6.78 4.66
CA PHE A 131 -13.35 7.07 3.74
C PHE A 131 -14.55 7.68 4.46
N ALA A 132 -14.94 7.14 5.62
CA ALA A 132 -16.06 7.66 6.40
C ALA A 132 -15.84 9.12 6.86
N LYS A 133 -14.60 9.47 7.23
CA LYS A 133 -14.22 10.83 7.65
C LYS A 133 -13.87 11.77 6.49
N THR A 134 -13.71 11.24 5.27
CA THR A 134 -13.35 12.04 4.10
C THR A 134 -14.57 12.77 3.54
N VAL A 135 -14.43 14.09 3.40
CA VAL A 135 -15.41 14.97 2.76
C VAL A 135 -14.89 15.36 1.38
N GLY A 136 -15.77 15.29 0.38
CA GLY A 136 -15.43 15.60 -1.02
C GLY A 136 -15.30 14.35 -1.89
N VAL A 137 -15.92 14.40 -3.07
CA VAL A 137 -15.97 13.27 -4.01
C VAL A 137 -14.57 12.88 -4.50
N GLY A 138 -13.70 13.87 -4.73
CA GLY A 138 -12.33 13.62 -5.20
C GLY A 138 -11.51 12.76 -4.23
N ALA A 139 -11.40 13.19 -2.96
CA ALA A 139 -10.63 12.46 -1.95
C ALA A 139 -11.25 11.08 -1.62
N ARG A 140 -12.59 10.96 -1.65
CA ARG A 140 -13.27 9.66 -1.53
C ARG A 140 -12.91 8.71 -2.66
N LEU A 141 -12.83 9.21 -3.88
CA LEU A 141 -12.40 8.42 -5.03
C LEU A 141 -10.94 8.01 -4.93
N ASP A 142 -10.05 8.87 -4.44
CA ASP A 142 -8.64 8.51 -4.23
C ASP A 142 -8.48 7.35 -3.22
N ASN A 143 -9.28 7.35 -2.14
CA ASN A 143 -9.34 6.23 -1.20
C ASN A 143 -9.81 4.94 -1.89
N ILE A 144 -10.93 4.99 -2.65
CA ILE A 144 -11.45 3.81 -3.37
C ILE A 144 -10.43 3.31 -4.41
N LEU A 145 -9.80 4.20 -5.18
CA LEU A 145 -8.77 3.84 -6.16
C LEU A 145 -7.58 3.15 -5.49
N THR A 146 -7.20 3.58 -4.28
CA THR A 146 -6.14 2.93 -3.52
C THR A 146 -6.54 1.54 -3.06
N VAL A 147 -7.78 1.35 -2.60
CA VAL A 147 -8.33 0.03 -2.26
C VAL A 147 -8.37 -0.90 -3.49
N ILE A 148 -8.75 -0.38 -4.67
CA ILE A 148 -8.70 -1.15 -5.92
C ILE A 148 -7.28 -1.63 -6.23
N ARG A 149 -6.26 -0.78 -6.03
CA ARG A 149 -4.85 -1.17 -6.22
C ARG A 149 -4.44 -2.25 -5.22
N ILE A 150 -4.88 -2.17 -3.97
CA ILE A 150 -4.67 -3.22 -2.96
C ILE A 150 -5.31 -4.53 -3.41
N ALA A 151 -6.57 -4.50 -3.86
CA ALA A 151 -7.26 -5.68 -4.37
C ALA A 151 -6.52 -6.31 -5.56
N PHE A 152 -6.02 -5.49 -6.49
CA PHE A 152 -5.21 -5.94 -7.61
C PHE A 152 -3.89 -6.59 -7.17
N PHE A 153 -3.19 -5.97 -6.20
CA PHE A 153 -1.94 -6.49 -5.67
C PHE A 153 -2.08 -7.88 -5.02
N PHE A 154 -3.22 -8.14 -4.38
CA PHE A 154 -3.53 -9.43 -3.77
C PHE A 154 -4.32 -10.39 -4.69
N ASP A 155 -4.53 -10.06 -5.96
CA ASP A 155 -5.37 -10.78 -6.93
C ASP A 155 -6.80 -11.09 -6.41
N ASP A 156 -7.36 -10.20 -5.59
CA ASP A 156 -8.73 -10.32 -5.08
C ASP A 156 -9.74 -9.71 -6.07
N LYS A 157 -10.24 -10.56 -6.96
CA LYS A 157 -11.17 -10.18 -8.03
C LYS A 157 -12.56 -9.79 -7.50
N GLU A 158 -12.98 -10.34 -6.37
CA GLU A 158 -14.29 -10.04 -5.78
C GLU A 158 -14.29 -8.65 -5.16
N LEU A 159 -13.27 -8.35 -4.35
CA LEU A 159 -13.08 -7.04 -3.76
C LEU A 159 -12.88 -5.97 -4.84
N MET A 160 -12.09 -6.27 -5.87
CA MET A 160 -11.86 -5.35 -6.99
C MET A 160 -13.17 -4.96 -7.69
N LYS A 161 -14.03 -5.93 -8.02
CA LYS A 161 -15.33 -5.65 -8.66
C LYS A 161 -16.21 -4.77 -7.76
N LYS A 162 -16.28 -5.10 -6.47
CA LYS A 162 -17.07 -4.34 -5.48
C LYS A 162 -16.62 -2.88 -5.40
N GLU A 163 -15.31 -2.65 -5.35
CA GLU A 163 -14.75 -1.30 -5.24
C GLU A 163 -14.82 -0.52 -6.56
N ILE A 164 -14.71 -1.17 -7.72
CA ILE A 164 -14.96 -0.53 -9.02
C ILE A 164 -16.41 -0.04 -9.12
N GLU A 165 -17.38 -0.83 -8.69
CA GLU A 165 -18.79 -0.41 -8.69
C GLU A 165 -19.02 0.76 -7.73
N LYS A 166 -18.40 0.76 -6.54
CA LYS A 166 -18.40 1.91 -5.63
C LYS A 166 -17.76 3.16 -6.27
N ALA A 167 -16.62 3.01 -6.94
CA ALA A 167 -15.96 4.11 -7.64
C ALA A 167 -16.85 4.71 -8.74
N LYS A 168 -17.53 3.88 -9.54
CA LYS A 168 -18.51 4.33 -10.54
C LYS A 168 -19.68 5.07 -9.91
N ALA A 169 -20.16 4.63 -8.75
CA ALA A 169 -21.25 5.28 -8.03
C ALA A 169 -20.83 6.67 -7.51
N GLU A 170 -19.64 6.80 -6.93
CA GLU A 170 -19.09 8.10 -6.48
C GLU A 170 -18.79 9.03 -7.67
N LEU A 171 -18.27 8.50 -8.79
CA LEU A 171 -18.09 9.25 -10.05
C LEU A 171 -19.38 9.70 -10.74
N LYS A 172 -20.55 9.19 -10.33
CA LYS A 172 -21.84 9.73 -10.78
C LYS A 172 -22.29 10.89 -9.89
N LYS A 173 -21.83 10.95 -8.64
CA LYS A 173 -22.13 12.02 -7.68
C LYS A 173 -21.28 13.26 -7.91
N GLY A 174 -20.10 13.12 -8.52
CA GLY A 174 -19.22 14.24 -8.91
C GLY A 174 -18.82 14.19 -10.38
N GLY A 175 -18.71 15.35 -11.03
CA GLY A 175 -18.32 15.49 -12.44
C GLY A 175 -16.79 15.43 -12.68
N ASP A 176 -16.08 14.59 -11.93
CA ASP A 176 -14.61 14.60 -11.88
C ASP A 176 -14.01 13.79 -13.05
N TRP A 177 -13.67 14.50 -14.14
CA TRP A 177 -13.23 13.90 -15.41
C TRP A 177 -11.84 13.24 -15.33
N GLU A 178 -10.91 13.80 -14.55
CA GLU A 178 -9.55 13.25 -14.40
C GLU A 178 -9.58 11.86 -13.73
N ARG A 179 -10.39 11.72 -12.68
CA ARG A 179 -10.57 10.45 -11.96
C ARG A 179 -11.33 9.40 -12.78
N ARG A 180 -12.19 9.83 -13.72
CA ARG A 180 -12.80 8.92 -14.72
C ARG A 180 -11.77 8.30 -15.65
N ASN A 181 -10.75 9.06 -16.08
CA ASN A 181 -9.68 8.52 -16.92
C ASN A 181 -8.78 7.57 -16.15
N LYS A 182 -8.53 7.79 -14.85
CA LYS A 182 -7.78 6.86 -14.00
C LYS A 182 -8.50 5.53 -13.76
N LEU A 183 -9.84 5.51 -13.83
CA LEU A 183 -10.64 4.29 -13.65
C LEU A 183 -10.80 3.46 -14.94
N LYS A 184 -10.71 4.10 -16.11
CA LYS A 184 -10.74 3.42 -17.41
C LYS A 184 -9.44 2.65 -17.65
#